data_AF-A0A9D6IF71-F1
#
_entry.id   AF-A0A9D6IF71-F1
#
_cell.length_a   1.000
_cell.length_b   1.000
_cell.length_c   1.000
_cell.angle_alpha   90.00
_cell.angle_beta   90.00
_cell.angle_gamma   90.00
#
_symmetry.space_group_name_H-M   'P 1'
#
loop_
_entity.id
_entity.type
_entity.pdbx_description
1 polymer ?
#
loop_
_entity_poly.entity_id
_entity_poly.type
_entity_poly.pdbx_seq_one_letter_code
_entity_poly.pdbx_strand_id
1 'polypeptide(L)'
;MMAYGSVDQLQKALTRDVFHYAKDAKKAAGRALGTLVEIITFYALKAWGLEKNVAIERPLPEFANDDITHNVEYSLHPSTSTAELEFHRDALPLTARKILRNKQFAPFAIPAESLKKGKTLLSKKLILRNSCSICELGPIFLNAYLGTMGEDTGKYDVMSLHRRPFAIFECKRVGIEEGTRKGPQTIEKAKQGAYVARTVSALQKIRLSDGSMGGFIQKRDGVFRHGDYYELMAEVIGSNDPDLLARFILTVGVVSNHGNWFTSENHNKELKVLAQSYDWLLFLTDAGIGQFIEELLLHPAKELEPAREAFLASYTGKKGVNRFTKVKIALSADAALQSFFSARIQAIEGWFNVIAPPSKGLAVLKEELQTLRSKNWKELHK
;
A
#
# COMPACT_ATOMS: atom_id res chain seq x y z
N MET A 1 -7.26 -13.17 -28.41
CA MET A 1 -7.49 -13.53 -26.99
C MET A 1 -8.43 -12.48 -26.44
N MET A 2 -9.65 -12.84 -26.01
CA MET A 2 -10.63 -11.83 -25.58
C MET A 2 -10.22 -11.29 -24.21
N ALA A 3 -9.49 -10.18 -24.19
CA ALA A 3 -9.35 -9.38 -22.98
C ALA A 3 -10.77 -8.94 -22.57
N TYR A 4 -11.18 -9.22 -21.33
CA TYR A 4 -12.41 -8.67 -20.80
C TYR A 4 -12.34 -7.14 -20.92
N GLY A 5 -13.31 -6.55 -21.64
CA GLY A 5 -13.27 -5.14 -22.02
C GLY A 5 -13.56 -4.18 -20.85
N SER A 6 -13.93 -4.70 -19.69
CA SER A 6 -14.09 -3.92 -18.46
C SER A 6 -14.02 -4.76 -17.18
N VAL A 7 -13.78 -4.11 -16.05
CA VAL A 7 -13.78 -4.81 -14.75
C VAL A 7 -15.16 -5.31 -14.31
N ASP A 8 -16.24 -4.77 -14.87
CA ASP A 8 -17.58 -5.32 -14.65
C ASP A 8 -17.75 -6.69 -15.31
N GLN A 9 -17.21 -6.85 -16.52
CA GLN A 9 -17.19 -8.15 -17.19
C GLN A 9 -16.31 -9.14 -16.43
N LEU A 10 -15.16 -8.68 -15.88
CA LEU A 10 -14.33 -9.49 -14.99
C LEU A 10 -15.08 -9.90 -13.72
N GLN A 11 -15.83 -8.98 -13.09
CA GLN A 11 -16.62 -9.32 -11.91
C GLN A 11 -17.71 -10.36 -12.22
N LYS A 12 -18.36 -10.27 -13.40
CA LYS A 12 -19.32 -11.27 -13.88
C LYS A 12 -18.64 -12.62 -14.13
N ALA A 13 -17.47 -12.64 -14.77
CA ALA A 13 -16.68 -13.85 -14.98
C ALA A 13 -16.27 -14.50 -13.64
N LEU A 14 -15.71 -13.72 -12.71
CA LEU A 14 -15.37 -14.21 -11.37
C LEU A 14 -16.58 -14.75 -10.62
N THR A 15 -17.74 -14.09 -10.73
CA THR A 15 -18.99 -14.54 -10.10
C THR A 15 -19.39 -15.93 -10.61
N ARG A 16 -19.31 -16.15 -11.93
CA ARG A 16 -19.66 -17.40 -12.60
C ARG A 16 -18.63 -18.50 -12.37
N ASP A 17 -17.35 -18.18 -12.55
CA ASP A 17 -16.29 -19.18 -12.68
C ASP A 17 -15.61 -19.49 -11.34
N VAL A 18 -15.52 -18.51 -10.44
CA VAL A 18 -14.78 -18.63 -9.18
C VAL A 18 -15.70 -18.66 -7.97
N PHE A 19 -16.73 -17.80 -7.93
CA PHE A 19 -17.56 -17.57 -6.75
C PHE A 19 -18.97 -18.16 -6.81
N HIS A 20 -19.28 -19.02 -7.78
CA HIS A 20 -20.62 -19.59 -7.98
C HIS A 20 -21.17 -20.33 -6.74
N TYR A 21 -20.29 -20.85 -5.87
CA TYR A 21 -20.66 -21.52 -4.62
C TYR A 21 -21.10 -20.55 -3.51
N ALA A 22 -20.79 -19.26 -3.62
CA ALA A 22 -20.99 -18.29 -2.54
C ALA A 22 -22.44 -17.77 -2.51
N LYS A 23 -23.02 -17.69 -1.29
CA LYS A 23 -24.39 -17.16 -1.06
C LYS A 23 -24.60 -15.76 -1.66
N ASP A 24 -23.57 -14.93 -1.66
CA ASP A 24 -23.53 -13.62 -2.30
C ASP A 24 -22.28 -13.52 -3.17
N ALA A 25 -22.34 -14.20 -4.32
CA ALA A 25 -21.22 -14.36 -5.25
C ALA A 25 -20.72 -13.02 -5.80
N LYS A 26 -21.62 -12.08 -6.10
CA LYS A 26 -21.26 -10.73 -6.59
C LYS A 26 -20.45 -9.95 -5.55
N LYS A 27 -20.85 -9.99 -4.28
CA LYS A 27 -20.10 -9.33 -3.19
C LYS A 27 -18.77 -10.04 -2.88
N ALA A 28 -18.70 -11.36 -3.03
CA ALA A 28 -17.45 -12.10 -2.90
C ALA A 28 -16.45 -11.72 -4.00
N ALA A 29 -16.88 -11.74 -5.27
CA ALA A 29 -16.09 -11.28 -6.40
C ALA A 29 -15.65 -9.82 -6.22
N GLY A 30 -16.56 -8.95 -5.76
CA GLY A 30 -16.23 -7.55 -5.53
C GLY A 30 -15.17 -7.30 -4.45
N ARG A 31 -15.20 -8.08 -3.36
CA ARG A 31 -14.15 -8.04 -2.33
C ARG A 31 -12.82 -8.58 -2.85
N ALA A 32 -12.85 -9.63 -3.66
CA ALA A 32 -11.65 -10.15 -4.28
C ALA A 32 -10.96 -9.14 -5.18
N LEU A 33 -11.73 -8.39 -5.98
CA LEU A 33 -11.19 -7.30 -6.79
C LEU A 33 -10.48 -6.25 -5.93
N GLY A 34 -11.06 -5.85 -4.80
CA GLY A 34 -10.39 -4.95 -3.86
C GLY A 34 -9.06 -5.52 -3.33
N THR A 35 -9.04 -6.79 -2.94
CA THR A 35 -7.81 -7.47 -2.52
C THR A 35 -6.76 -7.54 -3.63
N LEU A 36 -7.17 -7.71 -4.89
CA LEU A 36 -6.24 -7.74 -6.02
C LEU A 36 -5.62 -6.37 -6.29
N VAL A 37 -6.36 -5.27 -6.16
CA VAL A 37 -5.79 -3.91 -6.22
C VAL A 37 -4.75 -3.73 -5.13
N GLU A 38 -5.05 -4.14 -3.89
CA GLU A 38 -4.09 -4.08 -2.78
C GLU A 38 -2.82 -4.90 -3.06
N ILE A 39 -2.97 -6.12 -3.58
CA ILE A 39 -1.86 -7.02 -3.92
C ILE A 39 -0.99 -6.42 -5.03
N ILE A 40 -1.60 -5.94 -6.12
CA ILE A 40 -0.87 -5.30 -7.22
C ILE A 40 -0.05 -4.12 -6.70
N THR A 41 -0.65 -3.23 -5.91
CA THR A 41 0.05 -2.09 -5.31
C THR A 41 1.21 -2.54 -4.41
N PHE A 42 1.00 -3.53 -3.55
CA PHE A 42 2.04 -4.00 -2.64
C PHE A 42 3.23 -4.59 -3.40
N TYR A 43 3.00 -5.46 -4.38
CA TYR A 43 4.09 -6.07 -5.14
C TYR A 43 4.77 -5.10 -6.11
N ALA A 44 4.07 -4.05 -6.59
CA ALA A 44 4.72 -2.93 -7.27
C ALA A 44 5.69 -2.20 -6.32
N LEU A 45 5.27 -1.89 -5.08
CA LEU A 45 6.15 -1.31 -4.06
C LEU A 45 7.36 -2.21 -3.73
N LYS A 46 7.16 -3.53 -3.64
CA LYS A 46 8.27 -4.48 -3.45
C LYS A 46 9.26 -4.41 -4.63
N ALA A 47 8.75 -4.46 -5.87
CA ALA A 47 9.57 -4.41 -7.07
C ALA A 47 10.31 -3.06 -7.24
N TRP A 48 9.77 -1.97 -6.70
CA TRP A 48 10.46 -0.69 -6.59
C TRP A 48 11.49 -0.62 -5.44
N GLY A 49 11.70 -1.71 -4.71
CA GLY A 49 12.67 -1.80 -3.63
C GLY A 49 12.25 -1.07 -2.34
N LEU A 50 10.94 -0.81 -2.17
CA LEU A 50 10.39 -0.08 -1.01
C LEU A 50 9.86 -0.99 0.10
N GLU A 51 9.91 -2.32 -0.05
CA GLU A 51 9.37 -3.29 0.92
C GLU A 51 9.80 -2.98 2.36
N LYS A 52 11.09 -2.74 2.58
CA LYS A 52 11.68 -2.53 3.92
C LYS A 52 11.24 -1.22 4.59
N ASN A 53 10.56 -0.34 3.84
CA ASN A 53 9.95 0.89 4.32
C ASN A 53 8.45 0.72 4.64
N VAL A 54 7.80 -0.36 4.20
CA VAL A 54 6.34 -0.50 4.28
C VAL A 54 5.87 -1.01 5.64
N ALA A 55 4.96 -0.26 6.26
CA ALA A 55 4.03 -0.77 7.27
C ALA A 55 2.62 -0.88 6.68
N ILE A 56 1.83 -1.81 7.20
CA ILE A 56 0.51 -2.17 6.67
C ILE A 56 -0.55 -1.97 7.75
N GLU A 57 -1.66 -1.31 7.40
CA GLU A 57 -2.80 -1.04 8.30
C GLU A 57 -2.38 -0.37 9.62
N ARG A 58 -1.45 0.61 9.53
CA ARG A 58 -0.97 1.34 10.71
C ARG A 58 -1.82 2.60 10.94
N PRO A 59 -2.19 2.91 12.19
CA PRO A 59 -2.82 4.20 12.52
C PRO A 59 -1.87 5.36 12.23
N LEU A 60 -2.39 6.37 11.53
CA LEU A 60 -1.72 7.63 11.21
C LEU A 60 -2.56 8.79 11.75
N PRO A 61 -2.02 9.63 12.64
CA PRO A 61 -2.70 10.83 13.11
C PRO A 61 -2.84 11.88 12.00
N GLU A 62 -3.85 12.73 12.12
CA GLU A 62 -3.95 13.96 11.33
C GLU A 62 -2.81 14.93 11.68
N PHE A 63 -2.43 15.78 10.73
CA PHE A 63 -1.38 16.77 10.94
C PHE A 63 -1.76 17.69 12.10
N ALA A 64 -0.85 17.72 13.09
CA ALA A 64 -1.00 18.50 14.33
C ALA A 64 -2.25 18.14 15.18
N ASN A 65 -2.85 16.96 14.98
CA ASN A 65 -3.96 16.47 15.79
C ASN A 65 -3.83 14.95 16.03
N ASP A 66 -3.11 14.59 17.09
CA ASP A 66 -2.80 13.19 17.43
C ASP A 66 -4.02 12.40 17.95
N ASP A 67 -5.12 13.08 18.30
CA ASP A 67 -6.36 12.46 18.81
C ASP A 67 -7.20 11.84 17.68
N ILE A 68 -7.03 12.33 16.45
CA ILE A 68 -7.75 11.81 15.27
C ILE A 68 -6.80 10.94 14.47
N THR A 69 -7.08 9.62 14.43
CA THR A 69 -6.22 8.65 13.75
C THR A 69 -6.98 7.85 12.69
N HIS A 70 -6.29 7.55 11.60
CA HIS A 70 -6.81 6.80 10.45
C HIS A 70 -5.93 5.60 10.16
N ASN A 71 -6.52 4.43 9.91
CA ASN A 71 -5.74 3.29 9.42
C ASN A 71 -5.53 3.46 7.92
N VAL A 72 -4.27 3.55 7.49
CA VAL A 72 -3.91 3.61 6.08
C VAL A 72 -3.50 2.25 5.54
N GLU A 73 -3.76 1.99 4.25
CA GLU A 73 -3.48 0.67 3.66
C GLU A 73 -1.98 0.34 3.71
N TYR A 74 -1.15 1.25 3.20
CA TYR A 74 0.30 1.20 3.29
C TYR A 74 0.88 2.54 3.70
N SER A 75 1.86 2.53 4.59
CA SER A 75 2.65 3.70 4.95
C SER A 75 4.13 3.39 4.76
N LEU A 76 4.87 4.30 4.12
CA LEU A 76 6.29 4.15 3.84
C LEU A 76 7.08 5.02 4.82
N HIS A 77 7.92 4.38 5.61
CA HIS A 77 8.62 5.00 6.72
C HIS A 77 10.12 5.09 6.44
N PRO A 78 10.79 6.14 6.91
CA PRO A 78 12.23 6.13 7.04
C PRO A 78 12.67 4.89 7.82
N SER A 79 13.60 4.11 7.24
CA SER A 79 13.97 2.80 7.77
C SER A 79 15.47 2.67 7.93
N THR A 80 15.92 2.13 9.06
CA THR A 80 17.32 1.79 9.31
C THR A 80 17.44 0.30 9.65
N SER A 81 18.34 -0.41 8.97
CA SER A 81 18.62 -1.81 9.29
C SER A 81 19.16 -1.96 10.69
N THR A 82 18.51 -2.82 11.47
CA THR A 82 18.92 -3.15 12.84
C THR A 82 19.61 -4.50 12.88
N ALA A 83 19.09 -5.48 12.16
CA ALA A 83 19.63 -6.83 12.14
C ALA A 83 19.20 -7.59 10.87
N GLU A 84 20.09 -8.43 10.36
CA GLU A 84 19.77 -9.54 9.46
C GLU A 84 20.03 -10.83 10.23
N LEU A 85 19.02 -11.68 10.34
CA LEU A 85 19.04 -12.85 11.21
C LEU A 85 18.67 -14.12 10.44
N GLU A 86 19.45 -15.16 10.66
CA GLU A 86 19.15 -16.51 10.18
C GLU A 86 18.26 -17.26 11.17
N PHE A 87 17.44 -18.17 10.64
CA PHE A 87 16.65 -19.10 11.43
C PHE A 87 16.53 -20.45 10.72
N HIS A 88 16.42 -21.51 11.52
CA HIS A 88 16.06 -22.83 11.03
C HIS A 88 14.53 -23.00 11.01
N ARG A 89 14.03 -23.83 10.09
CA ARG A 89 12.60 -24.06 9.88
C ARG A 89 11.91 -24.71 11.09
N ASP A 90 12.64 -25.51 11.87
CA ASP A 90 12.20 -26.08 13.15
C ASP A 90 11.91 -25.01 14.23
N ALA A 91 12.53 -23.83 14.11
CA ALA A 91 12.29 -22.70 14.99
C ALA A 91 10.91 -22.03 14.77
N LEU A 92 10.16 -22.43 13.74
CA LEU A 92 8.82 -21.88 13.46
C LEU A 92 7.81 -22.20 14.58
N PRO A 93 6.85 -21.28 14.86
CA PRO A 93 6.63 -20.01 14.18
C PRO A 93 7.64 -18.95 14.64
N LEU A 94 7.99 -18.02 13.76
CA LEU A 94 8.77 -16.83 14.10
C LEU A 94 7.83 -15.74 14.65
N THR A 95 7.63 -15.75 15.96
CA THR A 95 6.83 -14.71 16.65
C THR A 95 7.67 -13.49 16.98
N ALA A 96 7.03 -12.33 17.12
CA ALA A 96 7.69 -11.10 17.58
C ALA A 96 8.51 -11.33 18.87
N ARG A 97 7.97 -12.13 19.81
CA ARG A 97 8.66 -12.50 21.05
C ARG A 97 9.92 -13.33 20.81
N LYS A 98 9.91 -14.27 19.85
CA LYS A 98 11.08 -15.08 19.53
C LYS A 98 12.16 -14.24 18.85
N ILE A 99 11.76 -13.33 17.95
CA ILE A 99 12.69 -12.41 17.28
C ILE A 99 13.42 -11.55 18.33
N LEU A 100 12.69 -10.93 19.26
CA LEU A 100 13.28 -10.07 20.29
C LEU A 100 14.11 -10.80 21.36
N ARG A 101 14.09 -12.14 21.41
CA ARG A 101 15.00 -12.90 22.29
C ARG A 101 16.42 -12.95 21.74
N ASN A 102 16.64 -12.55 20.49
CA ASN A 102 17.99 -12.47 19.95
C ASN A 102 18.80 -11.40 20.70
N LYS A 103 20.04 -11.74 21.07
CA LYS A 103 20.94 -10.87 21.86
C LYS A 103 21.23 -9.54 21.16
N GLN A 104 21.14 -9.46 19.83
CA GLN A 104 21.32 -8.22 19.08
C GLN A 104 20.30 -7.13 19.46
N PHE A 105 19.15 -7.50 20.04
CA PHE A 105 18.14 -6.54 20.47
C PHE A 105 18.27 -6.10 21.94
N ALA A 106 19.21 -6.66 22.71
CA ALA A 106 19.44 -6.26 24.10
C ALA A 106 19.72 -4.75 24.27
N PRO A 107 20.47 -4.07 23.37
CA PRO A 107 20.73 -2.62 23.49
C PRO A 107 19.47 -1.74 23.37
N PHE A 108 18.36 -2.25 22.83
CA PHE A 108 17.12 -1.48 22.67
C PHE A 108 16.29 -1.38 23.96
N ALA A 109 16.66 -2.10 25.02
CA ALA A 109 15.97 -2.09 26.32
C ALA A 109 14.42 -2.16 26.18
N ILE A 110 13.94 -3.08 25.35
CA ILE A 110 12.55 -3.10 24.88
C ILE A 110 11.58 -3.38 26.04
N PRO A 111 10.68 -2.43 26.40
CA PRO A 111 9.72 -2.63 27.47
C PRO A 111 8.71 -3.74 27.14
N ALA A 112 8.27 -4.53 28.12
CA ALA A 112 7.40 -5.69 27.86
C ALA A 112 6.03 -5.31 27.29
N GLU A 113 5.54 -4.12 27.64
CA GLU A 113 4.30 -3.48 27.17
C GLU A 113 4.40 -2.99 25.72
N SER A 114 5.61 -2.72 25.23
CA SER A 114 5.81 -2.28 23.85
C SER A 114 5.67 -3.42 22.83
N LEU A 115 5.81 -4.67 23.28
CA LEU A 115 5.77 -5.87 22.44
C LEU A 115 4.38 -6.06 21.84
N LYS A 116 4.31 -6.18 20.50
CA LYS A 116 3.08 -6.56 19.78
C LYS A 116 2.82 -8.06 19.92
N LYS A 117 2.20 -8.44 21.04
CA LYS A 117 1.82 -9.83 21.34
C LYS A 117 0.99 -10.44 20.21
N GLY A 118 1.26 -11.71 19.89
CA GLY A 118 0.51 -12.48 18.87
C GLY A 118 0.88 -12.18 17.41
N LYS A 119 1.76 -11.20 17.13
CA LYS A 119 2.28 -11.00 15.77
C LYS A 119 3.34 -12.06 15.45
N THR A 120 3.20 -12.67 14.28
CA THR A 120 4.04 -13.76 13.76
C THR A 120 4.46 -13.38 12.35
N LEU A 121 5.76 -13.31 12.11
CA LEU A 121 6.34 -13.05 10.80
C LEU A 121 6.05 -14.24 9.88
N LEU A 122 6.47 -15.44 10.28
CA LEU A 122 6.24 -16.67 9.53
C LEU A 122 5.68 -17.75 10.46
N SER A 123 4.50 -18.27 10.10
CA SER A 123 3.84 -19.33 10.88
C SER A 123 4.37 -20.73 10.55
N LYS A 124 4.05 -21.73 11.38
CA LYS A 124 4.35 -23.15 11.10
C LYS A 124 3.74 -23.66 9.79
N LYS A 125 2.63 -23.06 9.35
CA LYS A 125 1.94 -23.38 8.09
C LYS A 125 2.48 -22.56 6.90
N LEU A 126 3.64 -21.93 7.06
CA LEU A 126 4.27 -21.08 6.05
C LEU A 126 3.35 -19.96 5.53
N ILE A 127 2.51 -19.43 6.40
CA ILE A 127 1.80 -18.17 6.15
C ILE A 127 2.69 -17.04 6.66
N LEU A 128 3.13 -16.21 5.72
CA LEU A 128 3.92 -15.00 5.91
C LEU A 128 3.00 -13.83 6.27
N ARG A 129 3.47 -12.97 7.17
CA ARG A 129 2.97 -11.61 7.37
C ARG A 129 3.93 -10.65 6.66
N ASN A 130 3.45 -10.00 5.60
CA ASN A 130 4.27 -9.18 4.69
C ASN A 130 5.07 -8.07 5.39
N SER A 131 4.51 -7.47 6.44
CA SER A 131 5.19 -6.50 7.31
C SER A 131 4.80 -6.81 8.75
N CYS A 132 5.76 -7.27 9.56
CA CYS A 132 5.49 -7.78 10.91
C CYS A 132 5.97 -6.84 12.00
N SER A 133 5.09 -5.97 12.50
CA SER A 133 5.42 -5.06 13.59
C SER A 133 5.70 -5.83 14.88
N ILE A 134 6.88 -5.58 15.46
CA ILE A 134 7.44 -6.33 16.58
C ILE A 134 7.19 -5.58 17.90
N CYS A 135 7.58 -4.31 17.97
CA CYS A 135 7.40 -3.46 19.15
C CYS A 135 7.38 -1.96 18.79
N GLU A 136 6.89 -1.13 19.72
CA GLU A 136 6.88 0.34 19.64
C GLU A 136 7.93 0.93 20.58
N LEU A 137 8.75 1.86 20.10
CA LEU A 137 9.84 2.47 20.88
C LEU A 137 9.77 4.00 20.75
N GLY A 138 8.62 4.58 21.14
CA GLY A 138 8.38 6.02 21.09
C GLY A 138 8.35 6.59 19.66
N PRO A 139 9.39 7.34 19.22
CA PRO A 139 9.45 7.91 17.88
C PRO A 139 9.71 6.88 16.76
N ILE A 140 10.13 5.66 17.12
CA ILE A 140 10.41 4.57 16.18
C ILE A 140 9.65 3.30 16.57
N PHE A 141 9.59 2.33 15.67
CA PHE A 141 9.06 0.99 15.92
C PHE A 141 9.88 -0.06 15.14
N LEU A 142 9.96 -1.27 15.67
CA LEU A 142 10.66 -2.35 14.99
C LEU A 142 9.71 -3.16 14.11
N ASN A 143 10.09 -3.39 12.85
CA ASN A 143 9.32 -4.15 11.88
C ASN A 143 10.19 -5.27 11.28
N ALA A 144 9.64 -6.48 11.20
CA ALA A 144 10.31 -7.62 10.61
C ALA A 144 9.80 -7.89 9.18
N TYR A 145 10.72 -8.24 8.28
CA TYR A 145 10.43 -8.66 6.91
C TYR A 145 11.15 -9.96 6.62
N LEU A 146 10.50 -10.88 5.92
CA LEU A 146 11.17 -12.09 5.47
C LEU A 146 12.10 -11.71 4.31
N GLY A 147 13.37 -12.11 4.39
CA GLY A 147 14.31 -12.01 3.29
C GLY A 147 14.20 -13.26 2.41
N THR A 148 15.21 -14.11 2.45
CA THR A 148 15.25 -15.36 1.69
C THR A 148 14.75 -16.55 2.51
N MET A 149 14.17 -17.54 1.85
CA MET A 149 13.85 -18.84 2.44
C MET A 149 14.42 -19.95 1.56
N GLY A 150 15.30 -20.78 2.13
CA GLY A 150 15.76 -22.05 1.56
C GLY A 150 14.93 -23.23 2.08
N GLU A 151 15.41 -24.46 1.88
CA GLU A 151 14.68 -25.67 2.29
C GLU A 151 14.55 -25.78 3.82
N ASP A 152 15.67 -25.59 4.53
CA ASP A 152 15.78 -25.77 5.99
C ASP A 152 16.10 -24.50 6.77
N THR A 153 16.65 -23.48 6.10
CA THR A 153 17.03 -22.21 6.71
C THR A 153 16.38 -21.04 5.99
N GLY A 154 16.18 -19.94 6.70
CA GLY A 154 15.73 -18.68 6.14
C GLY A 154 16.41 -17.49 6.80
N LYS A 155 16.22 -16.33 6.19
CA LYS A 155 16.70 -15.04 6.67
C LYS A 155 15.53 -14.08 6.85
N TYR A 156 15.62 -13.22 7.85
CA TYR A 156 14.71 -12.09 7.99
C TYR A 156 15.48 -10.85 8.43
N ASP A 157 14.99 -9.71 7.98
CA ASP A 157 15.48 -8.40 8.37
C ASP A 157 14.61 -7.84 9.49
N VAL A 158 15.24 -7.16 10.44
CA VAL A 158 14.56 -6.27 11.39
C VAL A 158 15.00 -4.85 11.12
N MET A 159 14.02 -4.01 10.82
CA MET A 159 14.19 -2.60 10.55
C MET A 159 13.64 -1.76 11.69
N SER A 160 14.33 -0.68 12.01
CA SER A 160 13.81 0.42 12.83
C SER A 160 13.14 1.44 11.91
N LEU A 161 11.84 1.63 12.06
CA LEU A 161 11.03 2.54 11.25
C LEU A 161 10.64 3.75 12.10
N HIS A 162 10.78 4.96 11.56
CA HIS A 162 10.23 6.15 12.20
C HIS A 162 8.70 6.14 12.17
N ARG A 163 8.04 6.62 13.24
CA ARG A 163 6.57 6.60 13.33
C ARG A 163 5.89 7.45 12.24
N ARG A 164 6.50 8.57 11.86
CA ARG A 164 6.02 9.42 10.76
C ARG A 164 6.47 8.85 9.41
N PRO A 165 5.54 8.50 8.51
CA PRO A 165 5.90 8.05 7.17
C PRO A 165 6.29 9.25 6.31
N PHE A 166 7.07 8.99 5.25
CA PHE A 166 7.31 9.98 4.19
C PHE A 166 6.29 9.86 3.05
N ALA A 167 5.57 8.73 2.96
CA ALA A 167 4.49 8.55 2.00
C ALA A 167 3.42 7.57 2.50
N ILE A 168 2.20 7.69 1.96
CA ILE A 168 1.12 6.73 2.17
C ILE A 168 0.47 6.31 0.86
N PHE A 169 -0.06 5.09 0.81
CA PHE A 169 -0.84 4.58 -0.30
C PHE A 169 -2.22 4.15 0.19
N GLU A 170 -3.26 4.64 -0.46
CA GLU A 170 -4.65 4.25 -0.26
C GLU A 170 -5.17 3.53 -1.50
N CYS A 171 -5.53 2.26 -1.34
CA CYS A 171 -6.10 1.46 -2.42
C CYS A 171 -7.62 1.46 -2.31
N LYS A 172 -8.31 1.87 -3.38
CA LYS A 172 -9.78 1.90 -3.38
C LYS A 172 -10.34 1.43 -4.70
N ARG A 173 -11.32 0.55 -4.60
CA ARG A 173 -12.13 0.09 -5.71
C ARG A 173 -13.26 1.10 -5.95
N VAL A 174 -13.48 1.57 -7.17
CA VAL A 174 -14.48 2.61 -7.48
C VAL A 174 -15.38 2.19 -8.64
N GLY A 175 -16.71 2.24 -8.49
CA GLY A 175 -17.64 1.96 -9.59
C GLY A 175 -19.07 1.59 -9.16
N ILE A 176 -19.98 1.45 -10.13
CA ILE A 176 -21.44 1.31 -9.89
C ILE A 176 -21.81 -0.11 -9.45
N GLU A 177 -22.61 -0.23 -8.40
CA GLU A 177 -23.30 -1.48 -8.06
C GLU A 177 -24.67 -1.50 -8.78
N GLU A 178 -24.85 -2.36 -9.80
CA GLU A 178 -26.15 -2.48 -10.52
C GLU A 178 -27.31 -2.54 -9.51
N GLY A 179 -28.33 -1.68 -9.71
CA GLY A 179 -29.53 -1.63 -8.88
C GLY A 179 -29.55 -0.53 -7.80
N THR A 180 -28.50 0.26 -7.64
CA THR A 180 -28.46 1.37 -6.66
C THR A 180 -28.59 2.75 -7.31
N ARG A 181 -29.56 3.55 -6.83
CA ARG A 181 -29.78 4.97 -7.22
C ARG A 181 -28.96 5.97 -6.39
N LYS A 182 -28.46 5.55 -5.22
CA LYS A 182 -27.53 6.33 -4.38
C LYS A 182 -26.11 6.03 -4.87
N GLY A 183 -25.21 7.02 -4.84
CA GLY A 183 -23.80 6.85 -5.24
C GLY A 183 -23.21 5.58 -4.61
N PRO A 184 -22.44 4.78 -5.36
CA PRO A 184 -22.07 3.44 -4.92
C PRO A 184 -21.26 3.50 -3.61
N GLN A 185 -21.52 2.64 -2.63
CA GLN A 185 -20.83 2.67 -1.32
C GLN A 185 -19.28 2.66 -1.43
N THR A 186 -18.77 2.18 -2.57
CA THR A 186 -17.36 2.20 -2.96
C THR A 186 -16.81 3.63 -3.11
N ILE A 187 -17.58 4.58 -3.66
CA ILE A 187 -17.12 5.97 -3.79
C ILE A 187 -17.03 6.68 -2.44
N GLU A 188 -17.97 6.41 -1.53
CA GLU A 188 -17.95 7.00 -0.19
C GLU A 188 -16.71 6.53 0.61
N LYS A 189 -16.29 5.27 0.43
CA LYS A 189 -15.03 4.77 0.97
C LYS A 189 -13.80 5.41 0.33
N ALA A 190 -13.86 5.71 -0.97
CA ALA A 190 -12.79 6.43 -1.65
C ALA A 190 -12.69 7.88 -1.15
N LYS A 191 -13.83 8.55 -0.90
CA LYS A 191 -13.88 9.88 -0.30
C LYS A 191 -13.33 9.91 1.13
N GLN A 192 -13.52 8.85 1.91
CA GLN A 192 -12.87 8.72 3.23
C GLN A 192 -11.34 8.69 3.10
N GLY A 193 -10.80 7.89 2.18
CA GLY A 193 -9.35 7.91 1.90
C GLY A 193 -8.87 9.30 1.43
N ALA A 194 -9.68 9.97 0.61
CA ALA A 194 -9.41 11.32 0.12
C ALA A 194 -9.44 12.39 1.23
N TYR A 195 -10.24 12.19 2.27
CA TYR A 195 -10.21 13.02 3.47
C TYR A 195 -8.89 12.83 4.21
N VAL A 196 -8.47 11.58 4.45
CA VAL A 196 -7.18 11.27 5.10
C VAL A 196 -6.02 11.90 4.35
N ALA A 197 -5.99 11.78 3.02
CA ALA A 197 -4.93 12.37 2.19
C ALA A 197 -4.78 13.89 2.38
N ARG A 198 -5.88 14.61 2.64
CA ARG A 198 -5.84 16.06 2.85
C ARG A 198 -5.37 16.45 4.25
N THR A 199 -5.56 15.60 5.25
CA THR A 199 -5.38 15.98 6.66
C THR A 199 -4.07 15.52 7.26
N VAL A 200 -3.39 14.51 6.69
CA VAL A 200 -2.21 13.91 7.34
C VAL A 200 -0.87 14.61 7.07
N SER A 201 -0.75 15.37 5.98
CA SER A 201 0.50 16.02 5.57
C SER A 201 0.60 17.46 6.05
N ALA A 202 1.81 17.95 6.36
CA ALA A 202 2.03 19.37 6.64
C ALA A 202 1.82 20.28 5.42
N LEU A 203 2.00 19.75 4.20
CA LEU A 203 1.72 20.48 2.97
C LEU A 203 0.22 20.43 2.68
N GLN A 204 -0.44 21.58 2.79
CA GLN A 204 -1.89 21.70 2.69
C GLN A 204 -2.32 22.28 1.34
N LYS A 205 -3.43 21.76 0.78
CA LYS A 205 -4.02 22.19 -0.49
C LYS A 205 -5.13 23.22 -0.32
N ILE A 206 -5.11 24.27 -1.14
CA ILE A 206 -6.17 25.27 -1.23
C ILE A 206 -6.54 25.57 -2.68
N ARG A 207 -7.83 25.82 -2.93
CA ARG A 207 -8.29 26.34 -4.21
C ARG A 207 -8.10 27.86 -4.21
N LEU A 208 -7.40 28.39 -5.21
CA LEU A 208 -7.28 29.83 -5.42
C LEU A 208 -8.49 30.37 -6.20
N SER A 209 -8.70 31.69 -6.17
CA SER A 209 -9.86 32.35 -6.81
C SER A 209 -9.88 32.20 -8.34
N ASP A 210 -8.72 31.98 -8.95
CA ASP A 210 -8.57 31.68 -10.38
C ASP A 210 -8.84 30.20 -10.72
N GLY A 211 -9.15 29.37 -9.72
CA GLY A 211 -9.40 27.94 -9.86
C GLY A 211 -8.15 27.05 -9.80
N SER A 212 -6.94 27.62 -9.78
CA SER A 212 -5.70 26.87 -9.63
C SER A 212 -5.54 26.28 -8.21
N MET A 213 -4.58 25.36 -8.04
CA MET A 213 -4.30 24.75 -6.74
C MET A 213 -3.10 25.42 -6.10
N GLY A 214 -3.33 26.10 -4.98
CA GLY A 214 -2.28 26.61 -4.11
C GLY A 214 -1.87 25.58 -3.07
N GLY A 215 -0.62 25.63 -2.66
CA GLY A 215 -0.08 24.92 -1.50
C GLY A 215 0.37 25.89 -0.43
N PHE A 216 0.29 25.48 0.83
CA PHE A 216 1.00 26.15 1.92
C PHE A 216 1.54 25.15 2.94
N ILE A 217 2.66 25.51 3.56
CA ILE A 217 3.30 24.75 4.64
C ILE A 217 3.84 25.73 5.68
N GLN A 218 3.55 25.45 6.95
CA GLN A 218 4.01 26.28 8.07
C GLN A 218 5.36 25.75 8.60
N LYS A 219 6.38 26.61 8.58
CA LYS A 219 7.69 26.37 9.17
C LYS A 219 7.63 26.41 10.70
N ARG A 220 8.71 25.99 11.38
CA ARG A 220 8.74 25.94 12.86
C ARG A 220 8.72 27.33 13.49
N ASP A 221 9.25 28.33 12.80
CA ASP A 221 9.22 29.75 13.19
C ASP A 221 7.84 30.41 13.01
N GLY A 222 6.85 29.68 12.48
CA GLY A 222 5.50 30.16 12.22
C GLY A 222 5.30 30.79 10.84
N VAL A 223 6.37 30.98 10.05
CA VAL A 223 6.29 31.53 8.69
C VAL A 223 5.66 30.51 7.74
N PHE A 224 4.83 31.01 6.83
CA PHE A 224 4.24 30.18 5.78
C PHE A 224 5.06 30.28 4.49
N ARG A 225 5.43 29.12 3.94
CA ARG A 225 5.80 29.00 2.53
C ARG A 225 4.54 28.63 1.76
N HIS A 226 4.18 29.41 0.75
CA HIS A 226 3.01 29.17 -0.10
C HIS A 226 3.30 29.44 -1.58
N GLY A 227 2.54 28.83 -2.50
CA GLY A 227 2.74 28.98 -3.95
C GLY A 227 1.86 28.02 -4.75
N ASP A 228 2.22 27.77 -6.01
CA ASP A 228 1.62 26.66 -6.77
C ASP A 228 1.86 25.35 -6.01
N TYR A 229 0.82 24.52 -5.92
CA TYR A 229 0.86 23.32 -5.11
C TYR A 229 1.93 22.32 -5.58
N TYR A 230 2.02 22.07 -6.90
CA TYR A 230 2.89 21.03 -7.43
C TYR A 230 4.35 21.50 -7.48
N GLU A 231 4.59 22.78 -7.73
CA GLU A 231 5.91 23.39 -7.59
C GLU A 231 6.40 23.32 -6.14
N LEU A 232 5.55 23.70 -5.18
CA LEU A 232 5.88 23.65 -3.76
C LEU A 232 6.10 22.21 -3.28
N MET A 233 5.30 21.25 -3.75
CA MET A 233 5.52 19.83 -3.46
C MET A 233 6.88 19.35 -3.97
N ALA A 234 7.25 19.70 -5.22
CA ALA A 234 8.54 19.35 -5.79
C ALA A 234 9.71 20.00 -5.02
N GLU A 235 9.56 21.28 -4.60
CA GLU A 235 10.51 21.97 -3.73
C GLU A 235 10.69 21.24 -2.40
N VAL A 236 9.60 20.89 -1.71
CA VAL A 236 9.64 20.16 -0.44
C VAL A 236 10.38 18.83 -0.61
N ILE A 237 10.01 18.03 -1.62
CA ILE A 237 10.65 16.74 -1.92
C ILE A 237 12.14 16.91 -2.27
N GLY A 238 12.50 17.96 -3.01
CA GLY A 238 13.89 18.26 -3.39
C GLY A 238 14.73 18.86 -2.25
N SER A 239 14.10 19.45 -1.23
CA SER A 239 14.79 20.13 -0.13
C SER A 239 15.51 19.18 0.84
N ASN A 240 16.36 19.72 1.70
CA ASN A 240 16.81 19.07 2.94
C ASN A 240 16.43 19.90 4.17
N ASP A 241 15.47 20.82 4.03
CA ASP A 241 15.00 21.70 5.11
C ASP A 241 14.12 20.89 6.08
N PRO A 242 14.53 20.71 7.35
CA PRO A 242 13.71 20.00 8.34
C PRO A 242 12.33 20.63 8.53
N ASP A 243 12.20 21.95 8.35
CA ASP A 243 10.93 22.65 8.53
C ASP A 243 9.91 22.30 7.45
N LEU A 244 10.40 21.97 6.25
CA LEU A 244 9.55 21.53 5.13
C LEU A 244 9.27 20.02 5.20
N LEU A 245 10.24 19.21 5.62
CA LEU A 245 10.17 17.76 5.46
C LEU A 245 9.69 16.99 6.69
N ALA A 246 9.97 17.43 7.92
CA ALA A 246 9.78 16.63 9.14
C ALA A 246 8.32 16.20 9.41
N ARG A 247 7.37 16.85 8.75
CA ARG A 247 5.93 16.60 8.85
C ARG A 247 5.26 16.47 7.48
N PHE A 248 6.03 16.45 6.41
CA PHE A 248 5.52 16.22 5.05
C PHE A 248 5.27 14.73 4.84
N ILE A 249 4.12 14.41 4.26
CA ILE A 249 3.74 13.06 3.85
C ILE A 249 3.22 13.15 2.42
N LEU A 250 3.86 12.43 1.49
CA LEU A 250 3.38 12.29 0.12
C LEU A 250 2.18 11.32 0.08
N THR A 251 1.05 11.78 -0.42
CA THR A 251 -0.19 10.98 -0.43
C THR A 251 -0.49 10.41 -1.81
N VAL A 252 -0.58 9.08 -1.90
CA VAL A 252 -0.84 8.36 -3.15
C VAL A 252 -2.16 7.60 -3.07
N GLY A 253 -3.10 7.91 -3.97
CA GLY A 253 -4.31 7.13 -4.17
C GLY A 253 -4.13 6.15 -5.31
N VAL A 254 -4.55 4.88 -5.15
CA VAL A 254 -4.62 3.89 -6.23
C VAL A 254 -6.06 3.46 -6.39
N VAL A 255 -6.65 3.77 -7.53
CA VAL A 255 -8.06 3.47 -7.82
C VAL A 255 -8.24 2.56 -9.03
N SER A 256 -9.19 1.63 -8.96
CA SER A 256 -9.63 0.82 -10.11
C SER A 256 -11.09 1.11 -10.46
N ASN A 257 -11.45 1.00 -11.74
CA ASN A 257 -12.82 1.25 -12.24
C ASN A 257 -13.68 -0.01 -12.20
N HIS A 258 -14.99 0.17 -12.02
CA HIS A 258 -16.04 -0.81 -12.31
C HIS A 258 -17.19 -0.06 -13.01
N GLY A 259 -17.28 -0.18 -14.34
CA GLY A 259 -18.43 0.31 -15.12
C GLY A 259 -18.25 1.65 -15.83
N ASN A 260 -17.16 1.80 -16.59
CA ASN A 260 -16.97 2.90 -17.55
C ASN A 260 -17.09 4.33 -16.97
N TRP A 261 -16.67 4.56 -15.72
CA TRP A 261 -16.59 5.92 -15.14
C TRP A 261 -15.46 6.79 -15.73
N PHE A 262 -14.64 6.27 -16.65
CA PHE A 262 -13.33 6.82 -16.98
C PHE A 262 -13.18 7.17 -18.45
N THR A 263 -12.83 8.42 -18.69
CA THR A 263 -11.90 8.84 -19.75
C THR A 263 -10.96 9.88 -19.11
N SER A 264 -9.67 9.86 -19.42
CA SER A 264 -8.70 10.89 -18.97
C SER A 264 -9.12 12.29 -19.42
N GLU A 265 -9.96 12.38 -20.45
CA GLU A 265 -10.46 13.62 -21.05
C GLU A 265 -11.75 14.14 -20.39
N ASN A 266 -12.51 13.29 -19.67
CA ASN A 266 -13.75 13.71 -19.01
C ASN A 266 -13.90 13.08 -17.61
N HIS A 267 -13.22 13.68 -16.63
CA HIS A 267 -13.35 13.28 -15.23
C HIS A 267 -14.76 13.58 -14.71
N ASN A 268 -15.47 12.53 -14.27
CA ASN A 268 -16.67 12.71 -13.47
C ASN A 268 -16.33 13.46 -12.16
N LYS A 269 -17.37 14.02 -11.51
CA LYS A 269 -17.21 14.83 -10.30
C LYS A 269 -16.41 14.15 -9.19
N GLU A 270 -16.52 12.83 -9.04
CA GLU A 270 -15.91 12.14 -7.91
C GLU A 270 -14.43 11.88 -8.16
N LEU A 271 -14.05 11.58 -9.40
CA LEU A 271 -12.63 11.51 -9.78
C LEU A 271 -11.96 12.88 -9.63
N LYS A 272 -12.66 13.98 -9.94
CA LYS A 272 -12.17 15.33 -9.65
C LYS A 272 -11.93 15.54 -8.15
N VAL A 273 -12.84 15.07 -7.29
CA VAL A 273 -12.64 15.13 -5.83
C VAL A 273 -11.40 14.34 -5.41
N LEU A 274 -11.23 13.10 -5.88
CA LEU A 274 -10.07 12.28 -5.54
C LEU A 274 -8.75 12.90 -6.04
N ALA A 275 -8.72 13.36 -7.30
CA ALA A 275 -7.52 13.96 -7.91
C ALA A 275 -7.11 15.27 -7.23
N GLN A 276 -8.05 15.99 -6.64
CA GLN A 276 -7.78 17.20 -5.85
C GLN A 276 -7.34 16.90 -4.42
N SER A 277 -7.66 15.72 -3.90
CA SER A 277 -7.29 15.31 -2.54
C SER A 277 -5.87 14.75 -2.49
N TYR A 278 -5.56 13.75 -3.32
CA TYR A 278 -4.25 13.08 -3.31
C TYR A 278 -3.18 13.87 -4.05
N ASP A 279 -1.93 13.73 -3.63
CA ASP A 279 -0.78 14.36 -4.29
C ASP A 279 -0.49 13.63 -5.60
N TRP A 280 -0.61 12.31 -5.54
CA TRP A 280 -0.64 11.42 -6.67
C TRP A 280 -1.93 10.61 -6.68
N LEU A 281 -2.63 10.58 -7.82
CA LEU A 281 -3.74 9.67 -8.04
C LEU A 281 -3.40 8.77 -9.22
N LEU A 282 -3.23 7.48 -8.93
CA LEU A 282 -2.99 6.44 -9.91
C LEU A 282 -4.30 5.72 -10.22
N PHE A 283 -4.54 5.49 -11.50
CA PHE A 283 -5.64 4.69 -11.99
C PHE A 283 -5.10 3.35 -12.51
N LEU A 284 -5.45 2.25 -11.84
CA LEU A 284 -5.19 0.90 -12.32
C LEU A 284 -6.18 0.58 -13.44
N THR A 285 -5.67 0.46 -14.64
CA THR A 285 -6.46 0.27 -15.86
C THR A 285 -7.22 -1.05 -15.87
N ASP A 286 -8.40 -1.06 -16.49
CA ASP A 286 -9.20 -2.27 -16.73
C ASP A 286 -8.38 -3.35 -17.46
N ALA A 287 -7.54 -2.94 -18.42
CA ALA A 287 -6.63 -3.84 -19.14
C ALA A 287 -5.58 -4.45 -18.20
N GLY A 288 -4.93 -3.66 -17.35
CA GLY A 288 -3.90 -4.15 -16.43
C GLY A 288 -4.44 -5.09 -15.36
N ILE A 289 -5.53 -4.70 -14.69
CA ILE A 289 -6.17 -5.59 -13.69
C ILE A 289 -6.77 -6.84 -14.36
N GLY A 290 -7.31 -6.69 -15.57
CA GLY A 290 -7.84 -7.80 -16.36
C GLY A 290 -6.77 -8.79 -16.76
N GLN A 291 -5.62 -8.31 -17.22
CA GLN A 291 -4.46 -9.15 -17.52
C GLN A 291 -4.03 -9.94 -16.27
N PHE A 292 -3.89 -9.28 -15.12
CA PHE A 292 -3.49 -9.97 -13.89
C PHE A 292 -4.50 -11.04 -13.45
N ILE A 293 -5.80 -10.75 -13.54
CA ILE A 293 -6.86 -11.72 -13.19
C ILE A 293 -6.89 -12.89 -14.16
N GLU A 294 -6.71 -12.62 -15.45
CA GLU A 294 -6.65 -13.64 -16.48
C GLU A 294 -5.53 -14.63 -16.16
N GLU A 295 -4.31 -14.12 -15.98
CA GLU A 295 -3.12 -14.93 -15.71
C GLU A 295 -3.09 -15.56 -14.31
N LEU A 296 -3.85 -15.02 -13.34
CA LEU A 296 -3.91 -15.57 -11.99
C LEU A 296 -5.05 -16.59 -11.82
N LEU A 297 -6.22 -16.39 -12.43
CA LEU A 297 -7.44 -17.11 -12.05
C LEU A 297 -8.13 -17.83 -13.22
N LEU A 298 -8.22 -17.20 -14.38
CA LEU A 298 -9.07 -17.66 -15.48
C LEU A 298 -8.31 -18.54 -16.47
N HIS A 299 -7.10 -18.11 -16.86
CA HIS A 299 -6.16 -18.85 -17.69
C HIS A 299 -4.78 -18.80 -17.02
N PRO A 300 -4.60 -19.60 -15.95
CA PRO A 300 -3.47 -19.43 -15.05
C PRO A 300 -2.12 -19.65 -15.74
N ALA A 301 -1.24 -18.65 -15.60
CA ALA A 301 0.16 -18.80 -15.94
C ALA A 301 0.81 -19.77 -14.94
N LYS A 302 1.64 -20.70 -15.45
CA LYS A 302 2.27 -21.74 -14.63
C LYS A 302 3.04 -21.18 -13.42
N GLU A 303 3.70 -20.04 -13.60
CA GLU A 303 4.45 -19.35 -12.55
C GLU A 303 3.58 -18.75 -11.43
N LEU A 304 2.28 -18.50 -11.71
CA LEU A 304 1.30 -17.96 -10.75
C LEU A 304 0.45 -19.04 -10.07
N GLU A 305 0.63 -20.34 -10.38
CA GLU A 305 -0.18 -21.41 -9.76
C GLU A 305 -0.14 -21.38 -8.22
N PRO A 306 1.01 -21.18 -7.54
CA PRO A 306 1.02 -21.08 -6.08
C PRO A 306 0.20 -19.89 -5.55
N ALA A 307 0.20 -18.77 -6.28
CA ALA A 307 -0.59 -17.59 -5.95
C ALA A 307 -2.09 -17.86 -6.14
N ARG A 308 -2.47 -18.55 -7.22
CA ARG A 308 -3.83 -19.00 -7.49
C ARG A 308 -4.36 -19.92 -6.40
N GLU A 309 -3.60 -20.94 -6.03
CA GLU A 309 -3.97 -21.88 -4.96
C GLU A 309 -4.20 -21.15 -3.63
N ALA A 310 -3.32 -20.21 -3.28
CA ALA A 310 -3.45 -19.41 -2.08
C ALA A 310 -4.68 -18.49 -2.12
N PHE A 311 -4.99 -17.91 -3.28
CA PHE A 311 -6.19 -17.13 -3.50
C PHE A 311 -7.43 -18.01 -3.28
N LEU A 312 -7.58 -19.12 -3.99
CA LEU A 312 -8.74 -20.01 -3.88
C LEU A 312 -8.92 -20.54 -2.46
N ALA A 313 -7.83 -20.90 -1.78
CA ALA A 313 -7.86 -21.34 -0.38
C ALA A 313 -8.28 -20.24 0.62
N SER A 314 -8.15 -18.96 0.25
CA SER A 314 -8.59 -17.82 1.06
C SER A 314 -10.10 -17.58 0.92
N TYR A 315 -10.68 -17.91 -0.22
CA TYR A 315 -12.11 -17.78 -0.48
C TYR A 315 -12.80 -19.14 -0.35
N THR A 316 -13.03 -19.58 0.89
CA THR A 316 -13.75 -20.85 1.18
C THR A 316 -14.99 -20.64 2.05
N GLY A 317 -15.32 -19.38 2.36
CA GLY A 317 -16.39 -19.00 3.30
C GLY A 317 -16.05 -19.23 4.78
N LYS A 318 -14.93 -19.88 5.10
CA LYS A 318 -14.48 -20.13 6.48
C LYS A 318 -13.68 -18.93 7.01
N LYS A 319 -13.91 -18.52 8.26
CA LYS A 319 -13.12 -17.46 8.91
C LYS A 319 -11.71 -17.96 9.23
N GLY A 320 -10.72 -17.07 9.13
CA GLY A 320 -9.36 -17.31 9.63
C GLY A 320 -8.42 -18.13 8.73
N VAL A 321 -8.86 -18.47 7.52
CA VAL A 321 -8.06 -19.26 6.55
C VAL A 321 -7.32 -18.40 5.51
N ASN A 322 -7.51 -17.08 5.55
CA ASN A 322 -6.94 -16.13 4.59
C ASN A 322 -5.41 -16.25 4.52
N ARG A 323 -4.93 -16.52 3.31
CA ARG A 323 -3.53 -16.66 2.93
C ARG A 323 -3.20 -15.97 1.61
N PHE A 324 -4.01 -15.00 1.22
CA PHE A 324 -3.84 -14.16 0.05
C PHE A 324 -4.45 -12.78 0.31
N THR A 325 -3.78 -11.99 1.16
CA THR A 325 -4.15 -10.61 1.45
C THR A 325 -2.88 -9.78 1.60
N LYS A 326 -3.01 -8.45 1.55
CA LYS A 326 -1.89 -7.53 1.83
C LYS A 326 -1.20 -7.79 3.17
N VAL A 327 -1.94 -8.27 4.17
CA VAL A 327 -1.43 -8.51 5.52
C VAL A 327 -0.77 -9.89 5.65
N LYS A 328 -1.37 -10.91 5.03
CA LYS A 328 -0.95 -12.30 5.15
C LYS A 328 -1.02 -13.01 3.82
N ILE A 329 0.04 -13.73 3.50
CA ILE A 329 0.13 -14.48 2.26
C ILE A 329 0.80 -15.85 2.49
N ALA A 330 0.42 -16.87 1.72
CA ALA A 330 1.17 -18.11 1.68
C ALA A 330 2.58 -17.84 1.14
N LEU A 331 3.61 -18.44 1.74
CA LEU A 331 4.99 -18.17 1.36
C LEU A 331 5.29 -18.52 -0.11
N SER A 332 4.71 -19.60 -0.62
CA SER A 332 4.83 -19.98 -2.03
C SER A 332 4.16 -18.97 -2.97
N ALA A 333 3.02 -18.40 -2.56
CA ALA A 333 2.35 -17.33 -3.30
C ALA A 333 3.16 -16.03 -3.29
N ASP A 334 3.78 -15.69 -2.16
CA ASP A 334 4.67 -14.54 -2.09
C ASP A 334 5.85 -14.68 -3.05
N ALA A 335 6.54 -15.82 -3.05
CA ALA A 335 7.65 -16.09 -3.96
C ALA A 335 7.23 -16.00 -5.44
N ALA A 336 6.07 -16.57 -5.79
CA ALA A 336 5.49 -16.50 -7.14
C ALA A 336 5.19 -15.06 -7.57
N LEU A 337 4.54 -14.28 -6.70
CA LEU A 337 4.21 -12.88 -6.99
C LEU A 337 5.45 -11.99 -7.07
N GLN A 338 6.45 -12.17 -6.18
CA GLN A 338 7.72 -11.44 -6.27
C GLN A 338 8.41 -11.70 -7.60
N SER A 339 8.47 -12.96 -8.04
CA SER A 339 9.07 -13.35 -9.31
C SER A 339 8.33 -12.75 -10.50
N PHE A 340 6.99 -12.88 -10.52
CA PHE A 340 6.13 -12.33 -11.57
C PHE A 340 6.29 -10.81 -11.71
N PHE A 341 6.22 -10.08 -10.58
CA PHE A 341 6.29 -8.61 -10.60
C PHE A 341 7.68 -8.11 -10.97
N SER A 342 8.74 -8.76 -10.48
CA SER A 342 10.12 -8.36 -10.80
C SER A 342 10.45 -8.61 -12.28
N ALA A 343 10.04 -9.75 -12.83
CA ALA A 343 10.31 -10.11 -14.22
C ALA A 343 9.54 -9.23 -15.22
N ARG A 344 8.41 -8.64 -14.82
CA ARG A 344 7.48 -7.92 -15.71
C ARG A 344 7.23 -6.48 -15.31
N ILE A 345 8.11 -5.90 -14.48
CA ILE A 345 7.86 -4.60 -13.85
C ILE A 345 7.55 -3.48 -14.87
N GLN A 346 8.22 -3.47 -16.03
CA GLN A 346 7.96 -2.48 -17.08
C GLN A 346 6.53 -2.57 -17.64
N ALA A 347 6.03 -3.79 -17.87
CA ALA A 347 4.66 -4.00 -18.33
C ALA A 347 3.63 -3.65 -17.25
N ILE A 348 3.93 -4.00 -16.00
CA ILE A 348 3.07 -3.73 -14.83
C ILE A 348 2.99 -2.23 -14.55
N GLU A 349 4.07 -1.48 -14.76
CA GLU A 349 4.05 -0.03 -14.67
C GLU A 349 3.10 0.60 -15.71
N GLY A 350 2.98 -0.02 -16.88
CA GLY A 350 1.98 0.32 -17.90
C GLY A 350 0.53 0.06 -17.48
N TRP A 351 0.28 -0.64 -16.36
CA TRP A 351 -1.07 -0.82 -15.83
C TRP A 351 -1.61 0.43 -15.14
N PHE A 352 -0.77 1.40 -14.80
CA PHE A 352 -1.15 2.60 -14.06
C PHE A 352 -1.16 3.84 -14.96
N ASN A 353 -2.32 4.50 -15.03
CA ASN A 353 -2.42 5.85 -15.57
C ASN A 353 -2.30 6.87 -14.43
N VAL A 354 -1.51 7.92 -14.63
CA VAL A 354 -1.42 9.04 -13.68
C VAL A 354 -2.55 10.02 -13.96
N ILE A 355 -3.42 10.25 -12.98
CA ILE A 355 -4.53 11.21 -13.04
C ILE A 355 -4.12 12.56 -12.45
N ALA A 356 -3.33 12.51 -11.37
CA ALA A 356 -2.70 13.67 -10.75
C ALA A 356 -1.29 13.27 -10.27
N PRO A 357 -0.29 14.15 -10.36
CA PRO A 357 -0.31 15.48 -10.97
C PRO A 357 -0.52 15.43 -12.50
N PRO A 358 -1.07 16.49 -13.13
CA PRO A 358 -1.18 16.53 -14.58
C PRO A 358 0.21 16.48 -15.24
N SER A 359 0.30 15.83 -16.40
CA SER A 359 1.52 15.73 -17.23
C SER A 359 2.72 15.01 -16.60
N LYS A 360 2.61 14.49 -15.37
CA LYS A 360 3.65 13.64 -14.78
C LYS A 360 3.42 12.17 -15.08
N GLY A 361 4.50 11.43 -15.27
CA GLY A 361 4.50 9.98 -15.44
C GLY A 361 4.83 9.24 -14.15
N LEU A 362 4.54 7.93 -14.12
CA LEU A 362 4.84 7.06 -12.97
C LEU A 362 6.33 7.03 -12.60
N ALA A 363 7.23 7.21 -13.58
CA ALA A 363 8.66 7.32 -13.35
C ALA A 363 9.03 8.45 -12.37
N VAL A 364 8.33 9.59 -12.44
CA VAL A 364 8.57 10.73 -11.54
C VAL A 364 8.10 10.40 -10.13
N LEU A 365 6.95 9.74 -9.95
CA LEU A 365 6.52 9.26 -8.63
C LEU A 365 7.56 8.32 -8.02
N LYS A 366 8.09 7.38 -8.80
CA LYS A 366 9.14 6.46 -8.33
C LYS A 366 10.38 7.23 -7.89
N GLU A 367 10.82 8.22 -8.66
CA GLU A 367 11.96 9.06 -8.32
C GLU A 367 11.71 9.88 -7.04
N GLU A 368 10.53 10.48 -6.89
CA GLU A 368 10.12 11.21 -5.69
C GLU A 368 10.13 10.30 -4.45
N LEU A 369 9.60 9.07 -4.57
CA LEU A 369 9.62 8.07 -3.50
C LEU A 369 11.05 7.62 -3.14
N GLN A 370 11.92 7.40 -4.13
CA GLN A 370 13.33 7.06 -3.86
C GLN A 370 14.08 8.24 -3.23
N THR A 371 13.82 9.45 -3.69
CA THR A 371 14.39 10.69 -3.14
C THR A 371 14.03 10.80 -1.66
N LEU A 372 12.73 10.69 -1.34
CA LEU A 372 12.25 10.70 0.05
C LEU A 372 12.87 9.56 0.86
N ARG A 373 12.90 8.33 0.34
CA ARG A 373 13.52 7.18 1.00
C ARG A 373 15.00 7.44 1.36
N SER A 374 15.75 8.08 0.48
CA SER A 374 17.20 8.32 0.64
C SER A 374 17.58 9.47 1.58
N LYS A 375 16.62 10.26 2.06
CA LYS A 375 16.93 11.41 2.93
C LYS A 375 17.50 10.98 4.28
N ASN A 376 18.30 11.85 4.88
CA ASN A 376 18.77 11.68 6.26
C ASN A 376 17.68 12.06 7.26
N TRP A 377 16.66 11.21 7.40
CA TRP A 377 15.52 11.44 8.28
C TRP A 377 15.89 11.52 9.77
N LYS A 378 17.04 10.99 10.16
CA LYS A 378 17.55 11.14 11.52
C LYS A 378 17.87 12.60 11.83
N GLU A 379 18.42 13.35 10.88
CA GLU A 379 18.66 14.79 11.02
C GLU A 379 17.38 15.60 10.86
N LEU A 380 16.51 15.22 9.90
CA LEU A 380 15.26 15.95 9.64
C LEU A 380 14.25 15.86 10.80
N HIS A 381 14.30 14.79 11.60
CA HIS A 381 13.43 14.60 12.76
C HIS A 381 14.01 15.11 14.09
N LYS A 382 15.21 15.71 14.09
CA LYS A 382 15.67 16.52 15.23
C LYS A 382 14.82 17.78 15.35
#